data_AF-A0A5S4FSP2-F1
#
_entry.id   AF-A0A5S4FSP2-F1
#
_cell.length_a   1.000
_cell.length_b   1.000
_cell.length_c   1.000
_cell.angle_alpha   90.00
_cell.angle_beta   90.00
_cell.angle_gamma   90.00
#
_symmetry.space_group_name_H-M   'P 1'
#
loop_
_entity.id
_entity.type
_entity.pdbx_description
1 polymer ?
#
loop_
_entity_poly.entity_id
_entity_poly.type
_entity_poly.pdbx_seq_one_letter_code
_entity_poly.pdbx_strand_id
1 'polypeptide(L)'
;MIRKFVGAVAATLAALAGLWQMIAPFALGTQPEDADWVSATQSQFFTGLGLAVVGLAGAVAFVLAIHEELVARGLVVVKPRRVEPEPEPVAAPAAQASSAELASLLAPLVEALREDMNKGGRTSGEHRQNGKAPLVGVEEIR
;
A
#
# COMPACT_ATOMS: atom_id res chain seq x y z
N MET A 1 20.78 18.58 11.33
CA MET A 1 20.71 17.35 10.50
C MET A 1 21.72 16.29 10.94
N ILE A 2 23.02 16.61 11.10
CA ILE A 2 24.05 15.62 11.50
C ILE A 2 23.67 14.80 12.75
N ARG A 3 23.12 15.44 13.78
CA ARG A 3 22.71 14.79 15.04
C ARG A 3 21.56 13.81 14.88
N LYS A 4 20.56 14.15 14.04
CA LYS A 4 19.43 13.25 13.71
C LYS A 4 19.93 12.04 12.91
N PHE A 5 20.86 12.26 11.98
CA PHE A 5 21.44 11.22 11.14
C PHE A 5 22.27 10.22 11.96
N VAL A 6 23.09 10.70 12.89
CA VAL A 6 23.85 9.82 13.80
C VAL A 6 22.91 8.96 14.66
N GLY A 7 21.80 9.55 15.15
CA GLY A 7 20.76 8.79 15.86
C GLY A 7 20.12 7.70 15.01
N ALA A 8 19.87 7.97 13.73
CA ALA A 8 19.31 6.99 12.79
C ALA A 8 20.26 5.82 12.50
N VAL A 9 21.54 6.13 12.26
CA VAL A 9 22.57 5.12 12.03
C VAL A 9 22.73 4.27 13.29
N ALA A 10 22.79 4.88 14.47
CA ALA A 10 22.85 4.15 15.74
C ALA A 10 21.62 3.27 15.97
N ALA A 11 20.41 3.77 15.70
CA ALA A 11 19.17 3.01 15.84
C ALA A 11 19.10 1.82 14.87
N THR A 12 19.54 2.03 13.63
CA THR A 12 19.60 0.97 12.60
C THR A 12 20.62 -0.11 12.98
N LEU A 13 21.80 0.30 13.43
CA LEU A 13 22.82 -0.64 13.92
C LEU A 13 22.35 -1.40 15.16
N ALA A 14 21.65 -0.74 16.08
CA ALA A 14 21.06 -1.40 17.24
C ALA A 14 19.99 -2.41 16.84
N ALA A 15 19.14 -2.09 15.86
CA ALA A 15 18.13 -3.02 15.34
C ALA A 15 18.77 -4.25 14.69
N LEU A 16 19.82 -4.06 13.87
CA LEU A 16 20.56 -5.15 13.25
C LEU A 16 21.29 -6.02 14.29
N ALA A 17 21.92 -5.40 15.28
CA ALA A 17 22.58 -6.11 16.38
C ALA A 17 21.56 -6.93 17.20
N GLY A 18 20.41 -6.34 17.54
CA GLY A 18 19.33 -7.03 18.25
C GLY A 18 18.79 -8.23 17.47
N LEU A 19 18.53 -8.06 16.17
CA LEU A 19 18.07 -9.14 15.29
C LEU A 19 19.14 -10.24 15.18
N TRP A 20 20.41 -9.85 15.05
CA TRP A 20 21.52 -10.80 15.05
C TRP A 20 21.60 -11.59 16.36
N GLN A 21 21.44 -10.96 17.52
CA GLN A 21 21.44 -11.65 18.82
C GLN A 21 20.30 -12.66 18.96
N MET A 22 19.15 -12.43 18.33
CA MET A 22 18.05 -13.40 18.30
C MET A 22 18.35 -14.63 17.43
N ILE A 23 19.04 -14.44 16.31
CA ILE A 23 19.34 -15.51 15.34
C ILE A 23 20.65 -16.25 15.68
N ALA A 24 21.60 -15.59 16.31
CA ALA A 24 22.93 -16.11 16.63
C ALA A 24 22.95 -17.49 17.32
N PRO A 25 22.14 -17.78 18.36
CA PRO A 25 22.21 -19.07 19.04
C PRO A 25 21.78 -20.25 18.15
N PHE A 26 20.96 -19.99 17.13
CA PHE A 26 20.54 -20.97 16.12
C PHE A 26 21.56 -21.06 14.98
N ALA A 27 22.03 -19.92 14.47
CA ALA A 27 22.98 -19.87 13.36
C ALA A 27 24.36 -20.44 13.73
N LEU A 28 24.78 -20.34 14.99
CA LEU A 28 26.05 -20.85 15.48
C LEU A 28 25.95 -22.29 16.02
N GLY A 29 24.77 -22.90 16.00
CA GLY A 29 24.55 -24.28 16.48
C GLY A 29 24.81 -24.47 17.97
N THR A 30 24.84 -23.38 18.75
CA THR A 30 25.04 -23.43 20.21
C THR A 30 23.80 -23.95 20.95
N GLN A 31 22.63 -23.87 20.32
CA GLN A 31 21.38 -24.43 20.80
C GLN A 31 20.99 -25.63 19.90
N PRO A 32 20.79 -26.85 20.43
CA PRO A 32 20.27 -27.98 19.66
C PRO A 32 18.82 -27.72 19.23
N GLU A 33 18.47 -28.05 17.98
CA GLU A 33 17.13 -27.79 17.42
C GLU A 33 16.01 -28.61 18.12
N ASP A 34 16.37 -29.77 18.68
CA ASP A 34 15.44 -30.72 19.31
C ASP A 34 15.46 -30.68 20.85
N ALA A 35 16.07 -29.65 21.46
CA ALA A 35 16.20 -29.53 22.91
C ALA A 35 15.53 -28.27 23.48
N ASP A 36 15.05 -28.38 24.72
CA ASP A 36 14.51 -27.23 25.46
C ASP A 36 15.51 -26.07 25.52
N TRP A 37 14.97 -24.85 25.49
CA TRP A 37 15.79 -23.63 25.53
C TRP A 37 16.57 -23.55 26.83
N VAL A 38 17.90 -23.52 26.71
CA VAL A 38 18.77 -23.27 27.86
C VAL A 38 18.56 -21.82 28.31
N SER A 39 18.62 -21.57 29.62
CA SER A 39 18.41 -20.23 30.21
C SER A 39 19.31 -19.15 29.56
N ALA A 40 20.51 -19.53 29.09
CA ALA A 40 21.40 -18.66 28.33
C ALA A 40 20.80 -18.22 26.99
N THR A 41 20.26 -19.15 26.19
CA THR A 41 19.60 -18.89 24.91
C THR A 41 18.36 -18.01 25.09
N GLN A 42 17.57 -18.29 26.12
CA GLN A 42 16.39 -17.48 26.44
C GLN A 42 16.78 -16.04 26.75
N SER A 43 17.78 -15.83 27.60
CA SER A 43 18.26 -14.50 27.98
C SER A 43 18.85 -13.74 26.79
N GLN A 44 19.62 -14.42 25.94
CA GLN A 44 20.21 -13.83 24.75
C GLN A 44 19.16 -13.43 23.72
N PHE A 45 18.14 -14.27 23.51
CA PHE A 45 17.02 -13.98 22.63
C PHE A 45 16.19 -12.79 23.10
N PHE A 46 15.78 -12.76 24.37
CA PHE A 46 14.99 -11.64 24.90
C PHE A 46 15.77 -10.33 25.00
N THR A 47 17.08 -10.40 25.27
CA THR A 47 17.96 -9.20 25.21
C THR A 47 18.08 -8.69 23.78
N GLY A 48 18.25 -9.59 22.80
CA GLY A 48 18.23 -9.26 21.39
C GLY A 48 16.91 -8.64 20.95
N LEU A 49 15.78 -9.21 21.39
CA LEU A 49 14.44 -8.67 21.14
C LEU A 49 14.28 -7.27 21.72
N GLY A 50 14.67 -7.06 22.98
CA GLY A 50 14.62 -5.73 23.61
C GLY A 50 15.43 -4.70 22.83
N LEU A 51 16.65 -5.06 22.43
CA LEU A 51 17.51 -4.19 21.63
C LEU A 51 16.92 -3.91 20.24
N ALA A 52 16.32 -4.92 19.60
CA ALA A 52 15.66 -4.77 18.31
C ALA A 52 14.45 -3.83 18.39
N VAL A 53 13.63 -3.94 19.44
CA VAL A 53 12.47 -3.06 19.67
C VAL A 53 12.92 -1.62 19.87
N VAL A 54 13.95 -1.38 20.68
CA VAL A 54 14.50 -0.03 20.91
C VAL A 54 15.10 0.55 19.62
N GLY A 55 15.86 -0.25 18.87
CA GLY A 55 16.40 0.15 17.57
C GLY A 55 15.30 0.50 16.56
N LEU A 56 14.24 -0.32 16.48
CA LEU A 56 13.09 -0.07 15.62
C LEU A 56 12.34 1.21 16.02
N ALA A 57 12.10 1.42 17.32
CA ALA A 57 11.47 2.65 17.80
C ALA A 57 12.30 3.89 17.43
N GLY A 58 13.63 3.81 17.57
CA GLY A 58 14.54 4.87 17.13
C GLY A 58 14.47 5.13 15.62
N ALA A 59 14.39 4.08 14.80
CA ALA A 59 14.24 4.20 13.35
C ALA A 59 12.91 4.85 12.96
N VAL A 60 11.81 4.45 13.59
CA VAL A 60 10.48 5.04 13.38
C VAL A 60 10.48 6.52 13.77
N ALA A 61 11.04 6.86 14.93
CA ALA A 61 11.18 8.25 15.37
C ALA A 61 11.99 9.10 14.37
N PHE A 62 13.04 8.53 13.78
CA PHE A 62 13.81 9.20 12.74
C PHE A 62 13.00 9.42 11.45
N VAL A 63 12.23 8.42 11.00
CA VAL A 63 11.35 8.55 9.83
C VAL A 63 10.32 9.66 10.05
N LEU A 64 9.71 9.71 11.24
CA LEU A 64 8.78 10.78 11.60
C LEU A 64 9.46 12.15 11.61
N ALA A 65 10.66 12.25 12.18
CA ALA A 65 11.42 13.50 12.21
C ALA A 65 11.87 13.97 10.81
N ILE A 66 12.13 13.06 9.89
CA ILE A 66 12.37 13.36 8.47
C ILE A 66 11.07 13.82 7.82
N HIS A 67 9.97 13.11 8.04
CA HIS A 67 8.67 13.43 7.46
C HIS A 67 8.22 14.85 7.86
N GLU A 68 8.32 15.21 9.14
CA GLU A 68 8.08 16.58 9.61
C GLU A 68 8.96 17.61 8.90
N GLU A 69 10.23 17.29 8.67
CA GLU A 69 11.17 18.19 8.00
C GLU A 69 10.87 18.33 6.50
N LEU A 70 10.38 17.28 5.82
CA LEU A 70 9.90 17.35 4.44
C LEU A 70 8.60 18.15 4.31
N VAL A 71 7.69 17.98 5.27
CA VAL A 71 6.44 18.73 5.36
C VAL A 71 6.72 20.21 5.58
N ALA A 72 7.60 20.54 6.53
CA ALA A 72 7.99 21.92 6.81
C ALA A 72 8.65 22.60 5.60
N ARG A 73 9.32 21.83 4.74
CA ARG A 73 9.92 22.32 3.49
C ARG A 73 8.93 22.38 2.31
N GLY A 74 7.66 22.00 2.51
CA GLY A 74 6.63 22.01 1.48
C GLY A 74 6.82 20.95 0.37
N LEU A 75 7.75 20.01 0.57
CA LEU A 75 8.00 18.91 -0.37
C LEU A 75 6.96 17.78 -0.22
N VAL A 76 6.25 17.74 0.91
CA VAL A 76 5.18 16.78 1.19
C VAL A 76 3.93 17.57 1.56
N VAL A 77 2.89 17.44 0.73
CA VAL A 77 1.56 17.98 1.04
C VAL A 77 0.91 17.04 2.05
N VAL A 78 0.93 17.42 3.32
CA VAL A 78 0.08 16.76 4.32
C VAL A 78 -1.34 17.02 3.92
N LYS A 79 -2.07 15.97 3.48
CA LYS A 79 -3.51 16.05 3.34
C LYS A 79 -4.05 16.37 4.74
N PRO A 80 -4.56 17.60 4.99
CA PRO A 80 -5.06 17.92 6.31
C PRO A 80 -6.19 16.94 6.60
N ARG A 81 -6.06 16.20 7.70
CA ARG A 81 -7.18 15.42 8.22
C ARG A 81 -8.26 16.45 8.51
N ARG A 82 -9.33 16.44 7.70
CA ARG A 82 -10.52 17.26 7.94
C ARG A 82 -10.98 16.92 9.35
N VAL A 83 -10.69 17.80 10.30
CA VAL A 83 -11.33 17.77 11.61
C VAL A 83 -12.75 18.23 11.32
N GLU A 84 -13.65 17.27 11.20
CA GLU A 84 -15.08 17.55 11.19
C GLU A 84 -15.38 18.31 12.49
N PRO A 85 -15.83 19.57 12.44
CA PRO A 85 -16.17 20.31 13.65
C PRO A 85 -17.28 19.55 14.39
N GLU A 86 -17.13 19.49 15.71
CA GLU A 86 -18.08 18.87 16.63
C GLU A 86 -19.51 19.35 16.31
N PRO A 87 -20.50 18.44 16.23
CA PRO A 87 -21.80 18.76 15.67
C PRO A 87 -22.56 19.72 16.59
N GLU A 88 -22.79 20.95 16.13
CA GLU A 88 -24.02 21.64 16.52
C GLU A 88 -25.20 20.77 16.05
N PRO A 89 -26.22 20.52 16.89
CA PRO A 89 -27.34 19.66 16.56
C PRO A 89 -28.26 20.38 15.56
N VAL A 90 -27.84 20.43 14.30
CA VAL A 90 -28.65 20.89 13.18
C VAL A 90 -29.17 19.65 12.46
N ALA A 91 -30.50 19.51 12.46
CA ALA A 91 -31.24 18.41 11.87
C ALA A 91 -30.72 18.07 10.46
N ALA A 92 -30.45 16.78 10.23
CA ALA A 92 -29.83 16.25 9.03
C ALA A 92 -30.62 16.56 7.73
N PRO A 93 -29.91 17.02 6.68
CA PRO A 93 -30.28 16.72 5.30
C PRO A 93 -29.06 16.28 4.46
N ALA A 94 -28.00 15.73 5.07
CA ALA A 94 -26.75 15.44 4.36
C ALA A 94 -26.71 14.06 3.64
N ALA A 95 -27.57 13.12 4.00
CA ALA A 95 -27.57 11.79 3.39
C ALA A 95 -28.28 11.74 2.02
N GLN A 96 -29.31 12.57 1.81
CA GLN A 96 -30.01 12.65 0.52
C GLN A 96 -29.21 13.38 -0.57
N ALA A 97 -28.36 14.35 -0.20
CA ALA A 97 -27.59 15.14 -1.17
C ALA A 97 -26.56 14.29 -1.93
N SER A 98 -25.82 13.39 -1.25
CA SER A 98 -24.79 12.56 -1.90
C SER A 98 -25.36 11.54 -2.88
N SER A 99 -26.56 11.00 -2.60
CA SER A 99 -27.23 10.05 -3.49
C SER A 99 -27.81 10.74 -4.73
N ALA A 100 -28.33 11.96 -4.58
CA ALA A 100 -28.85 12.77 -5.68
C ALA A 100 -27.74 13.30 -6.61
N GLU A 101 -26.58 13.65 -6.05
CA GLU A 101 -25.40 14.03 -6.83
C GLU A 101 -24.80 12.85 -7.59
N LEU A 102 -24.72 11.66 -6.97
CA LEU A 102 -24.26 10.45 -7.64
C LEU A 102 -25.20 10.05 -8.79
N ALA A 103 -26.52 10.15 -8.58
CA ALA A 103 -27.51 9.93 -9.63
C ALA A 103 -27.38 10.93 -10.79
N SER A 104 -27.06 12.19 -10.47
CA SER A 104 -26.82 13.24 -11.47
C SER A 104 -25.54 12.99 -12.29
N LEU A 105 -24.49 12.44 -11.67
CA LEU A 105 -23.24 12.05 -12.36
C LEU A 105 -23.39 10.80 -13.22
N LEU A 106 -24.28 9.87 -12.85
CA LEU A 106 -24.51 8.62 -13.58
C LEU A 106 -25.52 8.76 -14.74
N ALA A 107 -26.39 9.77 -14.70
CA ALA A 107 -27.42 9.99 -15.73
C ALA A 107 -26.87 10.06 -17.18
N PRO A 108 -25.76 10.77 -17.48
CA PRO A 108 -25.24 10.83 -18.84
C PRO A 108 -24.69 9.47 -19.34
N LEU A 109 -24.12 8.67 -18.45
CA LEU A 109 -23.58 7.35 -18.78
C LEU A 109 -24.69 6.33 -19.05
N VAL A 110 -25.77 6.39 -18.27
CA VAL A 110 -26.95 5.54 -18.47
C VAL A 110 -27.67 5.90 -19.77
N GLU A 111 -27.76 7.19 -20.10
CA GLU A 111 -28.35 7.64 -21.37
C GLU A 111 -27.51 7.21 -22.58
N ALA A 112 -26.18 7.32 -22.48
CA ALA A 112 -25.27 6.84 -23.51
C ALA A 112 -25.39 5.31 -23.72
N LEU A 113 -25.52 4.54 -22.64
CA LEU A 113 -25.71 3.09 -22.71
C LEU A 113 -27.07 2.71 -23.31
N ARG A 114 -28.12 3.47 -22.99
CA ARG A 114 -29.46 3.28 -23.55
C ARG A 114 -29.49 3.57 -25.05
N GLU A 115 -28.82 4.63 -25.48
CA GLU A 115 -28.68 5.00 -26.89
C GLU A 115 -27.89 3.93 -27.67
N ASP A 116 -26.83 3.36 -27.08
CA ASP A 116 -26.04 2.30 -27.70
C ASP A 116 -26.86 1.02 -27.91
N MET A 117 -27.60 0.59 -26.90
CA MET A 117 -28.52 -0.55 -27.02
C MET A 117 -29.64 -0.32 -28.05
N ASN A 118 -30.16 0.90 -28.15
CA ASN A 118 -31.24 1.23 -29.08
C ASN A 118 -30.73 1.33 -30.54
N LYS A 119 -29.45 1.67 -30.73
CA LYS A 119 -28.75 1.59 -32.03
C LYS A 119 -28.45 0.16 -32.43
N GLY A 120 -28.01 -0.69 -31.49
CA GLY A 120 -27.76 -2.12 -31.74
C GLY A 120 -29.04 -2.92 -32.08
N GLY A 121 -30.19 -2.50 -31.56
CA GLY A 121 -31.48 -3.14 -31.86
C GLY A 121 -32.00 -2.93 -33.28
N ARG A 122 -31.58 -1.86 -33.98
CA ARG A 122 -32.00 -1.57 -35.37
C ARG A 122 -31.11 -2.17 -36.45
N THR A 123 -29.93 -2.70 -36.10
CA THR A 123 -28.96 -3.28 -37.05
C THR A 123 -28.84 -4.81 -36.96
N SER A 124 -29.67 -5.47 -36.13
CA SER A 124 -29.72 -6.95 -36.01
C SER A 124 -30.44 -7.64 -37.18
N GLY A 125 -30.46 -7.01 -38.35
CA GLY A 125 -31.36 -7.38 -39.44
C GLY A 125 -30.82 -7.22 -40.84
N GLU A 126 -29.50 -7.18 -41.10
CA GLU A 126 -29.05 -7.33 -42.49
C GLU A 126 -27.65 -7.97 -42.65
N HIS A 127 -27.71 -9.25 -43.01
CA HIS A 127 -26.89 -9.91 -44.04
C HIS A 127 -25.41 -10.23 -43.78
N ARG A 128 -25.22 -11.49 -43.38
CA ARG A 128 -24.22 -12.40 -43.96
C ARG A 128 -24.18 -12.27 -45.49
N GLN A 129 -23.02 -11.92 -46.06
CA GLN A 129 -22.62 -12.31 -47.42
C GLN A 129 -21.08 -12.35 -47.47
N ASN A 130 -20.49 -13.52 -47.21
CA ASN A 130 -19.89 -14.38 -48.24
C ASN A 130 -18.73 -13.71 -49.00
N GLY A 131 -17.51 -14.01 -48.58
CA GLY A 131 -16.28 -13.65 -49.28
C GLY A 131 -15.13 -14.53 -48.80
N LYS A 132 -15.09 -15.76 -49.31
CA LYS A 132 -13.98 -16.71 -49.19
C LYS A 132 -12.65 -16.04 -49.58
N ALA A 133 -11.62 -16.19 -48.75
CA ALA A 133 -10.24 -16.24 -49.22
C ALA A 133 -9.48 -17.28 -48.37
N PRO A 134 -8.91 -18.34 -48.98
CA PRO A 134 -8.21 -19.40 -48.27
C PRO A 134 -6.80 -18.95 -47.86
N LEU A 135 -6.37 -19.38 -46.69
CA LEU A 135 -4.98 -19.38 -46.25
C LEU A 135 -4.21 -20.47 -47.03
N VAL A 136 -3.55 -20.08 -48.13
CA VAL A 136 -2.52 -20.81 -48.89
C VAL A 136 -1.65 -19.71 -49.51
N GLY A 137 -0.33 -19.62 -49.47
CA GLY A 137 0.78 -20.44 -49.01
C GLY A 137 2.03 -19.80 -49.68
N VAL A 138 3.19 -19.90 -49.02
CA VAL A 138 4.55 -20.00 -49.61
C VAL A 138 5.03 -18.90 -50.60
N GLU A 139 6.07 -18.17 -50.20
CA GLU A 139 7.34 -17.89 -50.95
C GLU A 139 8.17 -16.93 -50.06
N GLU A 140 9.17 -17.40 -49.31
CA GLU A 140 10.56 -17.59 -49.76
C GLU A 140 10.99 -16.67 -50.92
N ILE A 141 11.90 -15.73 -50.64
CA ILE A 141 13.16 -15.45 -51.36
C ILE A 141 13.66 -14.04 -50.94
N ARG A 142 14.67 -14.00 -50.08
CA ARG A 142 15.99 -13.41 -50.39
C ARG A 142 17.00 -13.78 -49.30
#